data_AF-G3CWN9-F1
#
_entry.id   AF-G3CWN9-F1
#
_cell.length_a   1.000
_cell.length_b   1.000
_cell.length_c   1.000
_cell.angle_alpha   90.00
_cell.angle_beta   90.00
_cell.angle_gamma   90.00
#
_symmetry.space_group_name_H-M   'P 1'
#
loop_
_entity.id
_entity.type
_entity.pdbx_description
1 polymer ?
#
loop_
_entity_poly.entity_id
_entity_poly.type
_entity_poly.pdbx_seq_one_letter_code
_entity_poly.pdbx_strand_id
1 'polypeptide(L)' 'LDAKATNQLNPNGPCQVVSKENVVDEEIGIWPDVNRAVHEFSQGALEEVTLYSIIVN' A
#
# COMPACT_ATOMS: atom_id res chain seq x y z
N LEU A 1 5.54 7.05 11.51
CA LEU A 1 4.72 7.46 12.69
C LEU A 1 3.68 8.49 12.28
N ASP A 2 4.06 9.49 11.50
CA ASP A 2 3.16 10.58 11.05
C ASP A 2 1.91 10.09 10.32
N ALA A 3 2.03 9.19 9.35
CA ALA A 3 0.86 8.65 8.63
C ALA A 3 -0.18 7.99 9.56
N LYS A 4 0.29 7.31 10.62
CA LYS A 4 -0.59 6.72 11.64
C LYS A 4 -1.28 7.80 12.45
N ALA A 5 -0.54 8.82 12.89
CA ALA A 5 -1.12 9.94 13.63
C ALA A 5 -2.14 10.72 12.77
N THR A 6 -1.86 10.94 11.49
CA THR A 6 -2.78 11.59 10.54
C THR A 6 -4.08 10.80 10.38
N ASN A 7 -4.02 9.47 10.25
CA ASN A 7 -5.22 8.62 10.21
C ASN A 7 -6.02 8.70 11.53
N GLN A 8 -5.34 8.73 12.69
CA GLN A 8 -6.00 8.87 13.99
C GLN A 8 -6.67 10.23 14.18
N LEU A 9 -6.12 11.30 13.59
CA LEU A 9 -6.73 12.64 13.60
C LEU A 9 -7.98 12.69 12.71
N ASN A 10 -7.94 12.07 11.53
CA ASN A 10 -9.09 11.95 10.65
C ASN A 10 -9.07 10.60 9.90
N PRO A 11 -9.91 9.62 10.30
CA PRO A 11 -9.96 8.32 9.65
C PRO A 11 -10.38 8.35 8.19
N ASN A 12 -11.16 9.36 7.77
CA ASN A 12 -11.57 9.56 6.37
C ASN A 12 -10.61 10.51 5.63
N GLY A 13 -9.44 10.79 6.21
CA GLY A 13 -8.42 11.68 5.67
C GLY A 13 -7.49 11.00 4.65
N PRO A 14 -6.36 11.65 4.32
CA PRO A 14 -5.48 11.19 3.24
C PRO A 14 -4.64 9.96 3.58
N CYS A 15 -4.47 9.62 4.87
CA CYS A 15 -3.70 8.45 5.28
C CYS A 15 -4.65 7.33 5.68
N GLN A 16 -4.55 6.20 4.99
CA GLN A 16 -5.34 5.00 5.24
C GLN A 16 -4.45 3.85 5.73
N VAL A 17 -5.05 2.94 6.50
CA VAL A 17 -4.35 1.74 6.98
C VAL A 17 -4.43 0.66 5.91
N VAL A 18 -3.29 0.06 5.58
CA VAL A 18 -3.17 -1.05 4.64
C VAL A 18 -2.52 -2.23 5.35
N SER A 19 -3.14 -3.42 5.27
CA SER A 19 -2.62 -4.62 5.90
C SER A 19 -1.40 -5.17 5.14
N LYS A 20 -0.53 -5.89 5.85
CA LYS A 20 0.58 -6.66 5.26
C LYS A 20 0.41 -8.15 5.54
N GLU A 21 -0.82 -8.64 5.40
CA GLU A 21 -1.14 -10.06 5.52
C GLU A 21 -0.93 -10.78 4.18
N ASN A 22 -0.77 -12.11 4.24
CA ASN A 22 -0.66 -12.97 3.06
C ASN A 22 0.40 -12.52 2.04
N VAL A 23 1.63 -12.31 2.53
CA VAL A 23 2.77 -11.94 1.67
C VAL A 23 2.89 -12.88 0.47
N VAL A 24 3.04 -12.30 -0.73
CA VAL A 24 3.23 -13.06 -1.97
C VAL A 24 4.72 -13.27 -2.22
N ASP A 25 5.49 -12.19 -2.09
CA ASP A 25 6.94 -12.22 -2.21
C ASP A 25 7.55 -11.24 -1.21
N GLU A 26 8.27 -11.78 -0.22
CA GLU A 26 8.89 -10.96 0.83
C GLU A 26 10.19 -10.30 0.36
N GLU A 27 10.87 -10.86 -0.64
CA GLU A 27 12.17 -10.37 -1.13
C GLU A 27 12.00 -9.03 -1.85
N ILE A 28 11.04 -8.97 -2.79
CA ILE A 28 10.73 -7.72 -3.51
C ILE A 28 9.60 -6.93 -2.87
N GLY A 29 8.90 -7.53 -1.90
CA GLY A 29 7.93 -6.85 -1.06
C GLY A 29 6.58 -6.65 -1.72
N ILE A 30 5.95 -7.75 -2.14
CA ILE A 30 4.60 -7.79 -2.71
C ILE A 30 3.61 -8.27 -1.65
N TRP A 31 2.59 -7.44 -1.40
CA TRP A 31 1.44 -7.77 -0.55
C TRP A 31 0.13 -7.50 -1.30
N PRO A 32 -0.84 -8.44 -1.26
CA PRO A 32 -2.09 -8.29 -2.00
C PRO A 32 -2.87 -7.02 -1.64
N ASP A 33 -2.94 -6.70 -0.34
CA ASP A 33 -3.66 -5.51 0.14
C ASP A 33 -2.96 -4.19 -0.23
N VAL A 34 -1.64 -4.22 -0.43
CA VAL A 34 -0.89 -3.06 -0.94
C VAL A 34 -1.23 -2.83 -2.41
N ASN A 35 -1.21 -3.87 -3.24
CA ASN A 35 -1.60 -3.77 -4.65
C ASN A 35 -3.06 -3.30 -4.79
N ARG A 36 -3.98 -3.86 -4.00
CA ARG A 36 -5.38 -3.44 -3.96
C ARG A 36 -5.53 -1.95 -3.61
N ALA A 37 -4.85 -1.48 -2.56
CA ALA A 37 -4.90 -0.08 -2.14
C ALA A 37 -4.33 0.85 -3.22
N VAL A 38 -3.20 0.48 -3.84
CA VAL A 38 -2.61 1.26 -4.94
C VAL A 38 -3.56 1.34 -6.11
N HIS A 39 -4.19 0.23 -6.51
CA HIS A 39 -5.18 0.22 -7.59
C HIS A 39 -6.38 1.12 -7.30
N GLU A 40 -6.98 0.96 -6.12
CA GLU A 40 -8.15 1.74 -5.71
C GLU A 40 -7.85 3.25 -5.62
N PHE A 41 -6.79 3.64 -4.90
CA PHE A 41 -6.49 5.05 -4.66
C PHE A 41 -5.82 5.75 -5.85
N SER A 42 -5.20 4.99 -6.76
CA SER A 42 -4.72 5.53 -8.04
C SER A 42 -5.81 5.63 -9.11
N GLN A 43 -7.05 5.21 -8.80
CA GLN A 43 -8.16 5.17 -9.77
C GLN A 43 -7.84 4.28 -10.98
N GLY A 44 -7.15 3.16 -10.73
CA GLY A 44 -6.74 2.19 -11.74
C GLY A 44 -5.52 2.60 -12.56
N ALA A 45 -4.84 3.70 -12.23
CA ALA A 45 -3.62 4.11 -12.94
C ALA A 45 -2.42 3.19 -12.64
N LEU A 46 -2.43 2.51 -11.50
CA LEU A 46 -1.43 1.52 -11.09
C LEU A 46 -2.14 0.23 -10.69
N GLU A 47 -1.62 -0.93 -11.08
CA GLU A 47 -2.19 -2.24 -10.67
C GLU A 47 -1.42 -2.86 -9.51
N GLU A 48 -0.10 -2.71 -9.48
CA GLU A 48 0.78 -3.32 -8.49
C GLU A 48 2.00 -2.45 -8.18
N VAL A 49 2.65 -2.74 -7.06
CA VAL A 49 3.90 -2.10 -6.64
C VAL A 49 4.77 -3.09 -5.86
N THR A 50 6.08 -3.07 -6.11
CA THR A 50 7.05 -3.71 -5.23
C THR A 50 7.61 -2.69 -4.24
N LEU A 51 7.69 -3.04 -2.95
CA LEU A 51 8.17 -2.10 -1.94
C LEU A 51 9.70 -2.00 -1.90
N TYR A 52 10.42 -3.02 -2.38
CA TYR A 52 11.88 -3.13 -2.22
C TYR A 52 12.65 -3.24 -3.54
N SER A 53 11.97 -3.20 -4.69
CA SER A 53 12.61 -3.21 -6.02
C SER A 53 12.31 -1.92 -6.78
N ILE A 54 13.29 -1.45 -7.54
CA ILE A 54 13.14 -0.32 -8.49
C ILE A 54 12.96 -0.84 -9.92
N ILE A 55 13.30 -2.11 -10.16
CA ILE A 55 13.40 -2.70 -11.51
C ILE A 55 12.11 -3.41 -11.91
N VAL A 56 11.39 -3.96 -10.92
CA VAL A 56 10.20 -4.80 -11.12
C VAL A 56 9.03 -4.17 -10.41
N ASN A 57 7.88 -4.11 -11.08
CA ASN A 57 6.57 -3.92 -10.45
C ASN A 57 5.82 -5.23 -10.53
#